data_AF-A0A1E5BE96-F1
#
_entry.id   AF-A0A1E5BE96-F1
#
_cell.length_a   1.000
_cell.length_b   1.000
_cell.length_c   1.000
_cell.angle_alpha   90.00
_cell.angle_beta   90.00
_cell.angle_gamma   90.00
#
_symmetry.space_group_name_H-M   'P 1'
#
loop_
_entity.id
_entity.type
_entity.pdbx_description
1 polymer ?
#
loop_
_entity_poly.entity_id
_entity_poly.type
_entity_poly.pdbx_seq_one_letter_code
_entity_poly.pdbx_strand_id
1 'polypeptide(L)'
;MTADISFVELILEASILVQLVMLILLGMSVASWAMIIKRSKILSQASKDSESFEDKFWSGTDLAVLYQDVKKRKDNLSGTEEIFYSGFTEFARLRKSNADSPAFIMEGTGRAMRVAVAREVDDLETNLPFLATVGSISPYIGLFGTVWGIMHAFIALGEVKQATLSMVAPGIAEALIATAMGLFAAIPAVMAYNRFSSNVGKLEHNYATFSEEFHSILHRQAMAGRD
;
A
#
# COMPACT_ATOMS: atom_id res chain seq x y z
N MET A 1 24.08 7.69 -43.09
CA MET A 1 24.67 7.00 -41.94
C MET A 1 23.72 7.22 -40.79
N THR A 2 22.80 6.28 -40.59
CA THR A 2 21.83 6.29 -39.50
C THR A 2 22.60 6.09 -38.20
N ALA A 3 22.55 7.08 -37.33
CA ALA A 3 23.10 6.98 -35.99
C ALA A 3 22.16 6.06 -35.19
N ASP A 4 22.33 4.76 -35.34
CA ASP A 4 21.81 3.77 -34.39
C ASP A 4 22.66 3.88 -33.12
N ILE A 5 22.53 5.01 -32.43
CA ILE A 5 23.08 5.18 -31.09
C ILE A 5 22.26 4.24 -30.21
N SER A 6 22.81 3.07 -29.92
CA SER A 6 22.17 2.09 -29.06
C SER A 6 22.00 2.73 -27.68
N PHE A 7 20.78 2.71 -27.13
CA PHE A 7 20.50 3.17 -25.76
C PHE A 7 21.48 2.56 -24.74
N VAL A 8 21.92 1.33 -25.00
CA VAL A 8 22.88 0.62 -24.16
C VAL A 8 24.27 1.24 -24.26
N GLU A 9 24.68 1.67 -25.45
CA GLU A 9 25.98 2.30 -25.68
C GLU A 9 26.05 3.68 -25.00
N LEU A 10 24.97 4.46 -25.09
CA LEU A 10 24.84 5.73 -24.37
C LEU A 10 24.91 5.54 -22.84
N ILE A 11 24.31 4.47 -22.32
CA ILE A 11 24.39 4.15 -20.89
C ILE A 11 25.82 3.72 -20.49
N LEU A 12 26.52 2.98 -21.34
CA LEU A 12 27.87 2.49 -21.08
C LEU A 12 28.94 3.59 -21.13
N GLU A 13 28.73 4.62 -21.96
CA GLU A 13 29.60 5.80 -22.04
C GLU A 13 29.40 6.79 -20.88
N ALA A 14 28.27 6.69 -20.17
CA ALA A 14 27.98 7.57 -19.04
C ALA A 14 28.94 7.39 -17.86
N SER A 15 29.12 8.48 -17.10
CA SER A 15 29.91 8.42 -15.86
C SER A 15 29.36 7.34 -14.91
N ILE A 16 30.26 6.68 -14.19
CA ILE A 16 29.91 5.58 -13.24
C ILE A 16 28.80 6.01 -12.27
N LEU A 17 28.79 7.27 -11.85
CA LEU A 17 27.76 7.81 -10.97
C LEU A 17 26.39 7.86 -11.66
N VAL A 18 26.31 8.33 -12.91
CA VAL A 18 25.04 8.39 -13.67
C VAL A 18 24.52 6.98 -13.96
N GLN A 19 25.41 6.02 -14.26
CA GLN A 19 25.06 4.61 -14.38
C GLN A 19 24.43 4.05 -13.09
N LEU A 20 25.03 4.37 -11.94
CA LEU A 20 24.50 3.96 -10.63
C LEU A 20 23.13 4.59 -10.35
N VAL A 21 22.94 5.87 -10.68
CA VAL A 21 21.64 6.56 -10.57
C VAL A 21 20.58 5.84 -11.42
N MET A 22 20.88 5.55 -12.69
CA MET A 22 19.96 4.85 -13.58
C MET A 22 19.63 3.43 -13.08
N LEU A 23 20.62 2.72 -12.52
CA LEU A 23 20.42 1.39 -11.96
C LEU A 23 19.53 1.40 -10.71
N ILE A 24 19.70 2.38 -9.82
CA ILE A 24 18.82 2.58 -8.66
C ILE A 24 17.39 2.88 -9.12
N LEU A 25 17.21 3.80 -10.07
CA LEU A 25 15.90 4.17 -10.61
C LEU A 25 15.20 2.98 -11.26
N LEU A 26 15.94 2.16 -12.00
CA LEU A 26 15.43 0.93 -12.59
C LEU A 26 14.97 -0.06 -11.50
N GLY A 27 15.80 -0.28 -10.47
CA GLY A 27 15.46 -1.13 -9.33
C GLY A 27 14.21 -0.66 -8.59
N MET A 28 14.10 0.64 -8.33
CA MET A 28 12.90 1.26 -7.72
C MET A 28 11.66 1.10 -8.60
N SER A 29 11.80 1.26 -9.91
CA SER A 29 10.70 1.07 -10.87
C SER A 29 10.19 -0.37 -10.87
N VAL A 30 11.09 -1.36 -10.96
CA VAL A 30 10.73 -2.79 -10.94
C VAL A 30 10.07 -3.16 -9.61
N ALA A 31 10.63 -2.73 -8.48
CA ALA A 31 10.05 -2.97 -7.16
C ALA A 31 8.66 -2.31 -7.03
N SER A 32 8.50 -1.09 -7.51
CA SER A 32 7.22 -0.37 -7.54
C SER A 32 6.17 -1.17 -8.32
N TRP A 33 6.45 -1.57 -9.56
CA TRP A 33 5.52 -2.36 -10.37
C TRP A 33 5.13 -3.70 -9.73
N ALA A 34 6.10 -4.43 -9.14
CA ALA A 34 5.82 -5.66 -8.42
C ALA A 34 4.85 -5.43 -7.24
N MET A 35 5.06 -4.36 -6.48
CA MET A 35 4.17 -3.98 -5.38
C MET A 35 2.79 -3.53 -5.86
N ILE A 36 2.71 -2.78 -6.96
CA ILE A 36 1.46 -2.32 -7.57
C ILE A 36 0.56 -3.51 -7.92
N ILE A 37 1.11 -4.51 -8.63
CA ILE A 37 0.35 -5.69 -9.05
C ILE A 37 -0.13 -6.48 -7.83
N LYS A 38 0.78 -6.73 -6.86
CA LYS A 38 0.45 -7.47 -5.64
C LYS A 38 -0.65 -6.77 -4.84
N ARG A 39 -0.52 -5.47 -4.59
CA ARG A 39 -1.48 -4.70 -3.76
C ARG A 39 -2.81 -4.49 -4.45
N SER A 40 -2.84 -4.32 -5.77
CA SER A 40 -4.09 -4.24 -6.51
C SER A 40 -4.95 -5.49 -6.31
N LYS A 41 -4.34 -6.68 -6.28
CA LYS A 41 -5.07 -7.93 -6.05
C LYS A 41 -5.55 -8.05 -4.59
N ILE A 42 -4.68 -7.76 -3.62
CA ILE A 42 -5.01 -7.84 -2.19
C ILE A 42 -6.18 -6.93 -1.85
N LEU A 43 -6.12 -5.64 -2.23
CA LEU A 43 -7.17 -4.67 -1.91
C LEU A 43 -8.48 -4.99 -2.63
N SER A 44 -8.42 -5.44 -3.88
CA SER A 44 -9.62 -5.86 -4.59
C SER A 44 -10.26 -7.12 -3.98
N GLN A 45 -9.45 -8.02 -3.41
CA GLN A 45 -9.96 -9.23 -2.76
C GLN A 45 -10.57 -8.88 -1.40
N ALA A 46 -9.88 -8.07 -0.58
CA ALA A 46 -10.40 -7.60 0.70
C ALA A 46 -11.76 -6.90 0.58
N SER A 47 -11.95 -6.06 -0.44
CA SER A 47 -13.23 -5.42 -0.71
C SER A 47 -14.36 -6.42 -1.03
N LYS A 48 -14.06 -7.45 -1.82
CA LYS A 48 -15.04 -8.49 -2.18
C LYS A 48 -15.36 -9.40 -1.00
N ASP A 49 -14.35 -9.74 -0.21
CA ASP A 49 -14.51 -10.59 0.97
C ASP A 49 -15.32 -9.87 2.04
N SER A 50 -15.10 -8.57 2.24
CA SER A 50 -15.91 -7.72 3.12
C SER A 50 -17.38 -7.74 2.71
N GLU A 51 -17.66 -7.42 1.44
CA GLU A 51 -19.02 -7.39 0.89
C GLU A 51 -19.70 -8.75 0.99
N SER A 52 -19.02 -9.84 0.61
CA SER A 52 -19.58 -11.19 0.68
C SER A 52 -19.86 -11.64 2.12
N PHE A 53 -19.05 -11.23 3.09
CA PHE A 53 -19.28 -11.56 4.48
C PHE A 53 -20.42 -10.74 5.07
N GLU A 54 -20.46 -9.43 4.80
CA GLU A 54 -21.55 -8.55 5.22
C GLU A 54 -22.89 -9.04 4.68
N ASP A 55 -22.99 -9.42 3.41
CA ASP A 55 -24.20 -10.01 2.82
C ASP A 55 -24.68 -11.25 3.60
N LYS A 56 -23.76 -12.13 3.99
CA LYS A 56 -24.08 -13.31 4.81
C LYS A 56 -24.51 -12.92 6.21
N PHE A 57 -23.85 -11.96 6.82
CA PHE A 57 -24.19 -11.44 8.14
C PHE A 57 -25.61 -10.85 8.15
N TRP A 58 -25.98 -10.08 7.11
CA TRP A 58 -27.28 -9.42 6.98
C TRP A 58 -28.40 -10.31 6.42
N SER A 59 -28.07 -11.50 5.90
CA SER A 59 -29.05 -12.47 5.36
C SER A 59 -30.06 -13.04 6.38
N GLY A 60 -29.90 -12.72 7.67
CA GLY A 60 -30.71 -13.27 8.76
C GLY A 60 -30.19 -14.62 9.28
N THR A 61 -28.96 -15.00 8.93
CA THR A 61 -28.29 -16.18 9.48
C THR A 61 -28.06 -16.02 10.99
N ASP A 62 -28.28 -17.08 11.76
CA ASP A 62 -28.02 -17.07 13.20
C ASP A 62 -26.53 -16.78 13.49
N LEU A 63 -26.28 -15.78 14.35
CA LEU A 63 -24.93 -15.32 14.71
C LEU A 63 -24.06 -16.45 15.30
N ALA A 64 -24.63 -17.39 16.04
CA ALA A 64 -23.89 -18.51 16.61
C ALA A 64 -23.47 -19.50 15.51
N VAL A 65 -24.30 -19.72 14.49
CA VAL A 65 -23.95 -20.55 13.33
C VAL A 65 -22.82 -19.89 12.54
N LEU A 66 -22.98 -18.60 12.22
CA LEU A 66 -21.96 -17.82 11.52
C LEU A 66 -20.62 -17.83 12.29
N TYR A 67 -20.67 -17.70 13.61
CA TYR A 67 -19.48 -17.80 14.46
C TYR A 67 -18.78 -19.16 14.37
N GLN A 68 -19.52 -20.28 14.39
CA GLN A 68 -18.89 -21.59 14.26
C GLN A 68 -18.21 -21.77 12.90
N ASP A 69 -18.79 -21.23 11.83
CA ASP A 69 -18.21 -21.33 10.49
C ASP A 69 -16.96 -20.46 10.32
N VAL A 70 -16.96 -19.26 10.88
CA VAL A 70 -15.78 -18.40 10.92
C VAL A 70 -14.68 -19.03 11.79
N LYS A 71 -15.03 -19.56 12.96
CA LYS A 71 -14.09 -20.22 13.89
C LYS A 71 -13.34 -21.40 13.26
N LYS A 72 -13.96 -22.16 12.35
CA LYS A 72 -13.28 -23.25 11.60
C LYS A 72 -12.13 -22.73 10.72
N ARG A 73 -12.19 -21.46 10.30
CA ARG A 73 -11.21 -20.80 9.44
C ARG A 73 -10.37 -19.74 10.16
N LYS A 74 -10.31 -19.79 11.51
CA LYS A 74 -9.66 -18.76 12.35
C LYS A 74 -8.24 -18.36 11.97
N ASP A 75 -7.48 -19.23 11.30
CA ASP A 75 -6.09 -18.98 10.93
C ASP A 75 -5.95 -18.23 9.59
N ASN A 76 -7.07 -18.04 8.86
CA ASN A 76 -7.13 -17.39 7.55
C ASN A 76 -8.24 -16.32 7.50
N LEU A 77 -8.54 -15.68 8.63
CA LEU A 77 -9.50 -14.58 8.68
C LEU A 77 -8.84 -13.27 8.26
N SER A 78 -9.65 -12.37 7.71
CA SER A 78 -9.25 -11.01 7.38
C SER A 78 -10.48 -10.11 7.28
N GLY A 79 -10.28 -8.81 7.44
CA GLY A 79 -11.31 -7.79 7.32
C GLY A 79 -12.47 -7.98 8.29
N THR A 80 -13.69 -7.87 7.78
CA THR A 80 -14.92 -7.98 8.59
C THR A 80 -15.10 -9.34 9.25
N GLU A 81 -14.58 -10.42 8.66
CA GLU A 81 -14.61 -11.76 9.30
C GLU A 81 -13.80 -11.79 10.61
N GLU A 82 -12.61 -11.17 10.61
CA GLU A 82 -11.76 -11.11 11.80
C GLU A 82 -12.36 -10.19 12.87
N ILE A 83 -12.92 -9.04 12.46
CA ILE A 83 -13.61 -8.11 13.36
C ILE A 83 -14.80 -8.81 14.04
N PHE A 84 -15.61 -9.53 13.27
CA PHE A 84 -16.73 -10.31 13.78
C PHE A 84 -16.26 -11.40 14.75
N TYR A 85 -15.24 -12.17 14.37
CA TYR A 85 -14.70 -13.24 15.21
C TYR A 85 -14.16 -12.72 16.54
N SER A 86 -13.37 -11.65 16.50
CA SER A 86 -12.80 -10.99 17.67
C SER A 86 -13.90 -10.41 18.58
N GLY A 87 -14.88 -9.71 18.02
CA GLY A 87 -16.01 -9.17 18.76
C GLY A 87 -16.88 -10.25 19.42
N PHE A 88 -17.31 -11.26 18.65
CA PHE A 88 -18.17 -12.32 19.18
C PHE A 88 -17.46 -13.18 20.22
N THR A 89 -16.17 -13.49 20.02
CA THR A 89 -15.36 -14.25 20.98
C THR A 89 -15.24 -13.51 22.31
N GLU A 90 -14.95 -12.21 22.27
CA GLU A 90 -14.84 -11.39 23.48
C GLU A 90 -16.19 -11.26 24.19
N PHE A 91 -17.26 -11.01 23.44
CA PHE A 91 -18.62 -10.96 23.96
C PHE A 91 -19.01 -12.26 24.69
N ALA A 92 -18.80 -13.40 24.04
CA ALA A 92 -19.10 -14.71 24.61
C ALA A 92 -18.26 -15.03 25.85
N ARG A 93 -16.99 -14.58 25.88
CA ARG A 93 -16.09 -14.72 27.03
C ARG A 93 -16.57 -13.89 28.22
N LEU A 94 -16.81 -12.59 28.01
CA LEU A 94 -17.20 -11.65 29.06
C LEU A 94 -18.59 -11.94 29.62
N ARG A 95 -19.54 -12.37 28.77
CA ARG A 95 -20.87 -12.77 29.21
C ARG A 95 -20.85 -13.99 30.15
N LYS A 96 -19.88 -14.89 29.98
CA LYS A 96 -19.69 -16.04 30.88
C LYS A 96 -19.04 -15.66 32.21
N SER A 97 -18.15 -14.66 32.22
CA SER A 97 -17.39 -14.29 33.42
C SER A 97 -18.03 -13.18 34.25
N ASN A 98 -18.80 -12.28 33.64
CA ASN A 98 -19.37 -11.08 34.27
C ASN A 98 -20.79 -10.80 33.75
N ALA A 99 -21.70 -11.76 33.94
CA ALA A 99 -23.07 -11.70 33.40
C ALA A 99 -23.90 -10.49 33.89
N ASP A 100 -23.57 -9.93 35.07
CA ASP A 100 -24.39 -8.91 35.72
C ASP A 100 -24.15 -7.48 35.20
N SER A 101 -23.12 -7.25 34.39
CA SER A 101 -22.77 -5.92 33.88
C SER A 101 -22.74 -5.86 32.35
N PRO A 102 -23.89 -5.61 31.69
CA PRO A 102 -23.97 -5.40 30.24
C PRO A 102 -23.03 -4.29 29.76
N ALA A 103 -22.88 -3.22 30.54
CA ALA A 103 -21.97 -2.11 30.20
C ALA A 103 -20.51 -2.59 30.09
N PHE A 104 -20.04 -3.38 31.04
CA PHE A 104 -18.68 -3.93 31.02
C PHE A 104 -18.45 -4.89 29.84
N ILE A 105 -19.43 -5.76 29.55
CA ILE A 105 -19.38 -6.68 28.40
C ILE A 105 -19.27 -5.89 27.10
N MET A 106 -20.12 -4.86 26.93
CA MET A 106 -20.16 -4.08 25.69
C MET A 106 -18.95 -3.18 25.50
N GLU A 107 -18.40 -2.63 26.58
CA GLU A 107 -17.14 -1.88 26.53
C GLU A 107 -15.97 -2.78 26.09
N GLY A 108 -15.82 -3.95 26.71
CA GLY A 108 -14.76 -4.90 26.38
C GLY A 108 -14.88 -5.42 24.94
N THR A 109 -16.10 -5.76 24.52
CA THR A 109 -16.41 -6.19 23.16
C THR A 109 -16.08 -5.11 22.13
N GLY A 110 -16.54 -3.87 22.35
CA GLY A 110 -16.23 -2.74 21.48
C GLY A 110 -14.74 -2.46 21.38
N ARG A 111 -14.00 -2.58 22.50
CA ARG A 111 -12.54 -2.47 22.49
C ARG A 111 -11.88 -3.56 21.65
N ALA A 112 -12.30 -4.82 21.77
CA ALA A 112 -11.75 -5.92 20.98
C ALA A 112 -11.96 -5.69 19.47
N MET A 113 -13.15 -5.23 19.07
CA MET A 113 -13.43 -4.92 17.67
C MET A 113 -12.61 -3.73 17.15
N ARG A 114 -12.47 -2.65 17.93
CA ARG A 114 -11.59 -1.52 17.54
C ARG A 114 -10.14 -1.94 17.35
N VAL A 115 -9.63 -2.83 18.20
CA VAL A 115 -8.27 -3.39 18.03
C VAL A 115 -8.17 -4.24 16.77
N ALA A 116 -9.20 -5.03 16.44
CA ALA A 116 -9.23 -5.81 15.20
C ALA A 116 -9.26 -4.87 13.97
N VAL A 117 -10.13 -3.86 13.96
CA VAL A 117 -10.19 -2.85 12.88
C VAL A 117 -8.83 -2.21 12.65
N ALA A 118 -8.16 -1.74 13.71
CA ALA A 118 -6.85 -1.08 13.59
C ALA A 118 -5.79 -2.01 12.99
N ARG A 119 -5.74 -3.28 13.42
CA ARG A 119 -4.80 -4.27 12.88
C ARG A 119 -5.05 -4.57 11.41
N GLU A 120 -6.30 -4.73 11.03
CA GLU A 120 -6.68 -4.98 9.64
C GLU A 120 -6.30 -3.79 8.75
N VAL A 121 -6.50 -2.55 9.23
CA VAL A 121 -6.10 -1.34 8.49
C VAL A 121 -4.58 -1.28 8.31
N ASP A 122 -3.80 -1.52 9.37
CA ASP A 122 -2.33 -1.56 9.29
C ASP A 122 -1.83 -2.59 8.24
N ASP A 123 -2.47 -3.76 8.17
CA ASP A 123 -2.12 -4.81 7.19
C ASP A 123 -2.46 -4.40 5.74
N LEU A 124 -3.55 -3.66 5.54
CA LEU A 124 -3.93 -3.10 4.25
C LEU A 124 -2.96 -2.01 3.79
N GLU A 125 -2.45 -1.19 4.71
CA GLU A 125 -1.48 -0.10 4.45
C GLU A 125 -0.07 -0.58 4.15
N THR A 126 0.26 -1.83 4.47
CA THR A 126 1.60 -2.37 4.27
C THR A 126 2.10 -2.14 2.82
N ASN A 127 3.36 -1.69 2.66
CA ASN A 127 3.99 -1.30 1.39
C ASN A 127 3.51 0.00 0.73
N LEU A 128 2.40 0.62 1.14
CA LEU A 128 2.02 1.95 0.64
C LEU A 128 3.10 3.00 0.93
N PRO A 129 3.75 3.03 2.12
CA PRO A 129 4.84 3.97 2.39
C PRO A 129 6.00 3.86 1.39
N PHE A 130 6.32 2.64 0.92
CA PHE A 130 7.36 2.46 -0.09
C PHE A 130 6.97 3.11 -1.42
N LEU A 131 5.73 2.93 -1.89
CA LEU A 131 5.24 3.58 -3.11
C LEU A 131 5.26 5.11 -2.97
N ALA A 132 4.90 5.63 -1.79
CA ALA A 132 4.98 7.05 -1.49
C ALA A 132 6.43 7.57 -1.55
N THR A 133 7.38 6.83 -0.97
CA THR A 133 8.81 7.16 -1.02
C THR A 133 9.33 7.11 -2.45
N VAL A 134 9.08 6.05 -3.22
CA VAL A 134 9.49 5.96 -4.63
C VAL A 134 8.90 7.11 -5.43
N GLY A 135 7.62 7.41 -5.24
CA GLY A 135 6.94 8.51 -5.90
C GLY A 135 7.54 9.87 -5.60
N SER A 136 7.97 10.12 -4.36
CA SER A 136 8.50 11.43 -3.95
C SER A 136 9.99 11.60 -4.25
N ILE A 137 10.82 10.55 -4.12
CA ILE A 137 12.28 10.70 -4.23
C ILE A 137 12.84 10.43 -5.62
N SER A 138 12.18 9.59 -6.44
CA SER A 138 12.71 9.21 -7.76
C SER A 138 12.96 10.41 -8.70
N PRO A 139 12.10 11.46 -8.74
CA PRO A 139 12.38 12.64 -9.56
C PRO A 139 13.67 13.36 -9.12
N TYR A 140 13.92 13.44 -7.81
CA TYR A 140 15.12 14.09 -7.27
C TYR A 140 16.38 13.28 -7.54
N ILE A 141 16.30 11.94 -7.48
CA ILE A 141 17.40 11.06 -7.87
C ILE A 141 17.74 11.24 -9.36
N GLY A 142 16.72 11.32 -10.23
CA GLY A 142 16.91 11.59 -11.66
C GLY A 142 17.52 12.98 -11.91
N LEU A 143 17.00 14.01 -11.25
CA LEU A 143 17.54 15.38 -11.32
C LEU A 143 19.00 15.43 -10.89
N PHE A 144 19.36 14.73 -9.81
CA PHE A 144 20.75 14.62 -9.35
C PHE A 144 21.66 14.00 -10.42
N GLY A 145 21.22 12.91 -11.07
CA GLY A 145 21.93 12.32 -12.20
C GLY A 145 22.13 13.31 -13.35
N THR A 146 21.11 14.10 -13.68
CA THR A 146 21.21 15.12 -14.73
C THR A 146 22.19 16.23 -14.37
N VAL A 147 22.11 16.79 -13.16
CA VAL A 147 23.03 17.84 -12.69
C VAL A 147 24.47 17.35 -12.75
N TRP A 148 24.72 16.13 -12.29
CA TRP A 148 26.06 15.54 -12.31
C TRP A 148 26.57 15.29 -13.73
N GLY A 149 25.75 14.69 -14.60
CA GLY A 149 26.14 14.41 -15.99
C GLY A 149 26.47 15.67 -16.78
N ILE A 150 25.63 16.71 -16.65
CA ILE A 150 25.89 18.02 -17.28
C ILE A 150 27.17 18.63 -16.74
N MET A 151 27.38 18.62 -15.41
CA MET A 151 28.61 19.14 -14.80
C MET A 151 29.86 18.43 -15.35
N HIS A 152 29.83 17.09 -15.45
CA HIS A 152 30.95 16.32 -15.97
C HIS A 152 31.24 16.61 -17.45
N ALA A 153 30.20 16.75 -18.28
CA ALA A 153 30.33 17.14 -19.67
C ALA A 153 31.01 18.52 -19.84
N PHE A 154 30.64 19.51 -19.01
CA PHE A 154 31.26 20.83 -19.05
C PHE A 154 32.71 20.85 -18.54
N ILE A 155 33.05 20.04 -17.53
CA ILE A 155 34.44 19.90 -17.07
C ILE A 155 35.33 19.37 -18.19
N ALA A 156 34.90 18.29 -18.87
CA ALA A 156 35.63 17.71 -20.00
C ALA A 156 35.83 18.71 -21.15
N LEU A 157 34.83 19.57 -21.43
CA LEU A 157 34.94 20.62 -22.43
C LEU A 157 35.92 21.75 -22.03
N GLY A 158 36.11 21.98 -20.73
CA GLY A 158 37.09 22.96 -20.22
C GLY A 158 38.55 22.52 -20.37
N GLU A 159 38.81 21.23 -20.56
CA GLU A 159 40.16 20.66 -20.68
C GLU A 159 40.69 20.64 -22.13
N VAL A 160 39.81 20.85 -23.12
CA VAL A 160 40.16 20.80 -24.55
C VAL A 160 40.44 22.19 -25.14
N LYS A 161 41.45 22.28 -26.03
CA LYS A 161 41.86 23.56 -26.65
C LYS A 161 40.84 24.14 -27.64
N GLN A 162 39.99 23.31 -28.22
CA GLN A 162 38.98 23.72 -29.20
C GLN A 162 37.66 23.03 -28.91
N ALA A 163 36.79 23.72 -28.18
CA ALA A 163 35.47 23.23 -27.79
C ALA A 163 34.50 23.21 -28.99
N THR A 164 33.71 22.13 -29.10
CA THR A 164 32.61 22.00 -30.06
C THR A 164 31.40 21.40 -29.36
N LEU A 165 30.19 21.77 -29.80
CA LEU A 165 28.94 21.26 -29.22
C LEU A 165 28.83 19.74 -29.35
N SER A 166 29.36 19.16 -30.43
CA SER A 166 29.35 17.72 -30.68
C SER A 166 30.09 16.92 -29.61
N MET A 167 31.04 17.53 -28.88
CA MET A 167 31.78 16.85 -27.81
C MET A 167 31.00 16.72 -26.50
N VAL A 168 30.04 17.61 -26.22
CA VAL A 168 29.23 17.55 -24.98
C VAL A 168 27.83 17.00 -25.20
N ALA A 169 27.36 16.96 -26.45
CA ALA A 169 26.02 16.48 -26.78
C ALA A 169 25.72 15.07 -26.23
N PRO A 170 26.62 14.08 -26.30
CA PRO A 170 26.38 12.74 -25.72
C PRO A 170 26.17 12.78 -24.20
N GLY A 171 27.09 13.40 -23.44
CA GLY A 171 26.99 13.48 -21.98
C GLY A 171 25.77 14.26 -21.48
N ILE A 172 25.33 15.27 -22.22
CA ILE A 172 24.06 15.97 -21.92
C ILE A 172 22.84 15.07 -22.20
N ALA A 173 22.85 14.32 -23.30
CA ALA A 173 21.76 13.41 -23.63
C ALA A 173 21.61 12.30 -22.56
N GLU A 174 22.71 11.70 -22.11
CA GLU A 174 22.73 10.71 -21.02
C GLU A 174 22.18 11.29 -19.72
N ALA A 175 22.64 12.50 -19.38
CA ALA A 175 22.18 13.22 -18.20
C ALA A 175 20.65 13.41 -18.24
N LEU A 176 20.06 13.75 -19.38
CA LEU A 176 18.62 13.92 -19.54
C LEU A 176 17.83 12.61 -19.40
N ILE A 177 18.42 11.47 -19.81
CA ILE A 177 17.80 10.15 -19.63
C ILE A 177 17.61 9.83 -18.14
N ALA A 178 18.57 10.21 -17.27
CA ALA A 178 18.44 9.98 -15.83
C ALA A 178 17.17 10.64 -15.23
N THR A 179 16.86 11.88 -15.64
CA THR A 179 15.61 12.56 -15.22
C THR A 179 14.38 11.88 -15.81
N ALA A 180 14.42 11.49 -17.09
CA ALA A 180 13.30 10.79 -17.71
C ALA A 180 12.99 9.46 -17.00
N MET A 181 14.01 8.69 -16.62
CA MET A 181 13.87 7.48 -15.81
C MET A 181 13.31 7.77 -14.42
N GLY A 182 13.75 8.86 -13.80
CA GLY A 182 13.24 9.30 -12.50
C GLY A 182 11.73 9.56 -12.52
N LEU A 183 11.26 10.27 -13.55
CA LEU A 183 9.83 10.51 -13.76
C LEU A 183 9.07 9.22 -14.10
N PHE A 184 9.65 8.35 -14.93
CA PHE A 184 9.04 7.07 -15.28
C PHE A 184 8.87 6.14 -14.08
N ALA A 185 9.79 6.16 -13.11
CA ALA A 185 9.63 5.45 -11.85
C ALA A 185 8.61 6.12 -10.91
N ALA A 186 8.60 7.45 -10.84
CA ALA A 186 7.77 8.22 -9.92
C ALA A 186 6.28 8.20 -10.26
N ILE A 187 5.92 8.45 -11.53
CA ILE A 187 4.52 8.67 -11.95
C ILE A 187 3.63 7.47 -11.61
N PRO A 188 3.98 6.22 -12.00
CA PRO A 188 3.17 5.05 -11.65
C PRO A 188 3.09 4.83 -10.14
N ALA A 189 4.18 5.08 -9.40
CA ALA A 189 4.22 4.92 -7.95
C ALA A 189 3.25 5.87 -7.24
N VAL A 190 3.25 7.16 -7.60
CA VAL A 190 2.33 8.16 -7.04
C VAL A 190 0.88 7.83 -7.39
N MET A 191 0.60 7.49 -8.65
CA MET A 191 -0.76 7.12 -9.08
C MET A 191 -1.28 5.92 -8.30
N ALA A 192 -0.46 4.88 -8.14
CA ALA A 192 -0.84 3.68 -7.41
C ALA A 192 -1.01 3.96 -5.91
N TYR A 193 -0.09 4.71 -5.29
CA TYR A 193 -0.19 5.12 -3.89
C TYR A 193 -1.51 5.85 -3.63
N ASN A 194 -1.86 6.85 -4.43
CA ASN A 194 -3.11 7.61 -4.26
C ASN A 194 -4.34 6.72 -4.40
N ARG A 195 -4.34 5.82 -5.40
CA ARG A 195 -5.45 4.88 -5.61
C ARG A 195 -5.58 3.91 -4.43
N PHE A 196 -4.48 3.33 -3.96
CA PHE A 196 -4.50 2.36 -2.88
C PHE A 196 -4.84 3.00 -1.55
N SER A 197 -4.29 4.17 -1.23
CA SER A 197 -4.66 4.93 -0.03
C SER A 197 -6.16 5.25 0.00
N SER A 198 -6.73 5.67 -1.13
CA SER A 198 -8.18 5.89 -1.21
C SER A 198 -8.99 4.60 -1.00
N ASN A 199 -8.52 3.47 -1.53
CA ASN A 199 -9.19 2.18 -1.32
C ASN A 199 -9.10 1.69 0.13
N VAL A 200 -7.95 1.87 0.77
CA VAL A 200 -7.78 1.55 2.20
C VAL A 200 -8.73 2.38 3.04
N GLY A 201 -8.81 3.70 2.81
CA GLY A 201 -9.75 4.56 3.55
C GLY A 201 -11.22 4.16 3.37
N LYS A 202 -11.61 3.64 2.20
CA LYS A 202 -12.96 3.07 2.00
C LYS A 202 -13.17 1.80 2.81
N LEU A 203 -12.20 0.88 2.80
CA LEU A 203 -12.25 -0.35 3.60
C LEU A 203 -12.28 -0.07 5.10
N GLU A 204 -11.45 0.85 5.57
CA GLU A 204 -11.44 1.31 6.97
C GLU A 204 -12.82 1.83 7.38
N HIS A 205 -13.43 2.68 6.56
CA HIS A 205 -14.77 3.21 6.83
C HIS A 205 -15.83 2.10 6.88
N ASN A 206 -15.77 1.12 5.97
CA ASN A 206 -16.68 -0.01 5.97
C ASN A 206 -16.48 -0.88 7.21
N TYR A 207 -15.24 -1.17 7.59
CA TYR A 207 -14.91 -1.95 8.79
C TYR A 207 -15.40 -1.27 10.07
N ALA A 208 -15.24 0.05 10.17
CA ALA A 208 -15.75 0.83 11.30
C ALA A 208 -17.29 0.80 11.36
N THR A 209 -17.96 1.01 10.22
CA THR A 209 -19.42 0.94 10.12
C THR A 209 -19.94 -0.43 10.55
N PHE A 210 -19.38 -1.51 9.99
CA PHE A 210 -19.73 -2.88 10.37
C PHE A 210 -19.52 -3.14 11.87
N SER A 211 -18.40 -2.68 12.44
CA SER A 211 -18.10 -2.83 13.87
C SER A 211 -19.16 -2.16 14.75
N GLU A 212 -19.63 -0.96 14.40
CA GLU A 212 -20.65 -0.23 15.16
C GLU A 212 -22.05 -0.88 15.03
N GLU A 213 -22.39 -1.35 13.84
CA GLU A 213 -23.66 -2.06 13.60
C GLU A 213 -23.69 -3.39 14.37
N PHE A 214 -22.58 -4.14 14.33
CA PHE A 214 -22.44 -5.37 15.08
C PHE A 214 -22.44 -5.11 16.60
N HIS A 215 -21.76 -4.06 17.08
CA HIS A 215 -21.81 -3.62 18.47
C HIS A 215 -23.26 -3.37 18.92
N SER A 216 -24.05 -2.69 18.09
CA SER A 216 -25.46 -2.41 18.36
C SER A 216 -26.31 -3.68 18.45
N ILE A 217 -26.05 -4.68 17.62
CA ILE A 217 -26.72 -6.00 17.68
C ILE A 217 -26.38 -6.71 18.99
N LEU A 218 -25.10 -6.77 19.36
CA LEU A 218 -24.66 -7.39 20.60
C LEU A 218 -25.18 -6.66 21.84
N HIS A 219 -25.28 -5.32 21.80
CA HIS A 219 -25.88 -4.53 22.86
C HIS A 219 -27.34 -4.93 23.11
N ARG A 220 -28.14 -5.10 22.05
CA ARG A 220 -29.53 -5.59 22.18
C ARG A 220 -29.58 -6.98 22.79
N GLN A 221 -28.70 -7.90 22.37
CA GLN A 221 -28.63 -9.25 22.94
C GLN A 221 -28.19 -9.26 24.42
N ALA A 222 -27.28 -8.38 24.81
CA ALA A 222 -26.83 -8.24 26.20
C ALA A 222 -27.97 -7.75 27.11
N MET A 223 -28.81 -6.85 26.61
CA MET A 223 -29.95 -6.31 27.35
C MET A 223 -31.14 -7.27 27.39
N ALA A 224 -31.41 -8.01 26.30
CA ALA A 224 -32.54 -8.95 26.22
C ALA A 224 -32.40 -10.18 27.11
N GLY A 225 -31.18 -10.55 27.54
CA GLY A 225 -30.95 -11.66 28.47
C GLY A 225 -31.34 -11.36 29.93
N ARG A 226 -32.09 -10.29 30.19
CA ARG A 226 -32.56 -9.87 31.53
C ARG A 226 -34.02 -10.24 31.84
N ASP A 227 -34.78 -10.68 30.84
CA ASP A 227 -36.16 -11.16 30.99
C ASP A 227 -36.20 -12.71 31.05
#